data_AF-A0A5D3B767-F1
#
_entry.id   AF-A0A5D3B767-F1
#
_cell.length_a   1.000
_cell.length_b   1.000
_cell.length_c   1.000
_cell.angle_alpha   90.00
_cell.angle_beta   90.00
_cell.angle_gamma   90.00
#
_symmetry.space_group_name_H-M   'P 1'
#
loop_
_entity.id
_entity.type
_entity.pdbx_description
1 polymer ?
#
loop_
_entity_poly.entity_id
_entity_poly.type
_entity_poly.pdbx_seq_one_letter_code
_entity_poly.pdbx_strand_id
1 'polypeptide(L)'
;MADPIDFAVAEKHEHPDKSYQRVVADEFHVPRTTLRSRHSGAHFSLASSAPRHLSEAQEMQLVDKINMFAGRGTLLSTQNVKEYAETICGHSLGRNWVSTFVTRHRRTLVSRYWKYQDKGRFDAASIESLESFFKLLELLIASIRRHPIET
;
A
#
# COMPACT_ATOMS: atom_id res chain seq x y z
N MET A 1 21.41 17.61 1.62
CA MET A 1 21.61 18.77 2.51
C MET A 1 20.44 18.78 3.49
N ALA A 2 20.71 18.66 4.79
CA ALA A 2 19.67 18.63 5.81
C ALA A 2 19.06 20.03 6.00
N ASP A 3 17.74 20.10 6.20
CA ASP A 3 16.95 21.33 6.34
C ASP A 3 17.29 22.00 7.69
N PRO A 4 17.62 23.31 7.76
CA PRO A 4 17.84 24.04 9.02
C PRO A 4 16.71 23.87 10.05
N ILE A 5 15.50 23.58 9.59
CA ILE A 5 14.35 23.31 10.45
C ILE A 5 14.51 21.99 11.23
N ASP A 6 15.14 20.97 10.65
CA ASP A 6 15.29 19.67 11.31
C ASP A 6 16.31 19.74 12.46
N PHE A 7 17.36 20.55 12.31
CA PHE A 7 18.30 20.84 13.39
C PHE A 7 17.65 21.64 14.53
N ALA A 8 16.85 22.65 14.20
CA ALA A 8 16.13 23.44 15.20
C ALA A 8 15.11 22.60 15.99
N VAL A 9 14.49 21.60 15.35
CA VAL A 9 13.60 20.64 16.03
C VAL A 9 14.39 19.73 16.97
N ALA A 10 15.54 19.21 16.55
CA ALA A 10 16.41 18.38 17.38
C ALA A 10 16.91 19.12 18.64
N GLU A 11 17.40 20.35 18.49
CA GLU A 11 17.84 21.22 19.59
C GLU A 11 16.70 21.47 20.60
N LYS A 12 15.48 21.68 20.10
CA LYS A 12 14.30 21.91 20.94
C LYS A 12 13.88 20.65 21.71
N HIS A 13 14.09 19.46 21.14
CA HIS A 13 13.88 18.19 21.82
C HIS A 13 14.92 17.92 22.90
N GLU A 14 16.18 18.29 22.66
CA GLU A 14 17.28 18.15 23.63
C GLU A 14 17.14 19.15 24.80
N HIS A 15 16.58 20.34 24.53
CA HIS A 15 16.36 21.40 25.52
C HIS A 15 14.87 21.83 25.60
N PRO A 16 14.03 21.07 26.32
CA PRO A 16 12.59 21.32 26.40
C PRO A 16 12.23 22.62 27.14
N ASP A 17 13.10 23.12 28.01
CA ASP A 17 13.00 24.36 28.79
C ASP A 17 13.29 25.63 27.98
N LYS A 18 14.12 25.57 26.92
CA LYS A 18 14.41 26.72 26.06
C LYS A 18 13.14 27.26 25.38
N SER A 19 12.93 28.57 25.36
CA SER A 19 11.78 29.14 24.64
C SER A 19 11.95 28.99 23.13
N TYR A 20 10.85 28.75 22.39
CA TYR A 20 10.90 28.67 20.92
C TYR A 20 11.50 29.92 20.29
N GLN A 21 11.34 31.10 20.91
CA GLN A 21 11.87 32.35 20.41
C GLN A 21 13.40 32.41 20.46
N ARG A 22 14.01 31.77 21.46
CA ARG A 22 15.46 31.69 21.63
C ARG A 22 16.09 30.78 20.56
N VAL A 23 15.52 29.61 20.35
CA VAL A 23 15.97 28.64 19.31
C VAL A 23 15.81 29.22 17.89
N VAL A 24 14.75 30.01 17.67
CA VAL A 24 14.41 30.65 16.39
C VAL A 24 15.32 31.84 16.07
N ALA A 25 15.56 32.72 17.04
CA ALA A 25 16.25 34.00 16.83
C ALA A 25 17.77 33.86 16.91
N ASP A 26 18.29 32.98 17.78
CA ASP A 26 19.72 33.01 18.11
C ASP A 26 20.56 32.02 17.27
N GLU A 27 19.96 30.93 16.77
CA GLU A 27 20.74 29.79 16.24
C GLU A 27 20.37 29.39 14.80
N PHE A 28 19.07 29.28 14.47
CA PHE A 28 18.66 28.65 13.21
C PHE A 28 17.88 29.55 12.24
N HIS A 29 17.52 30.78 12.63
CA HIS A 29 16.79 31.75 11.79
C HIS A 29 15.47 31.20 11.18
N VAL A 30 14.85 30.21 11.82
CA VAL A 30 13.59 29.59 11.36
C VAL A 30 12.41 30.31 12.01
N PRO A 31 11.32 30.66 11.29
CA PRO A 31 10.16 31.30 11.91
C PRO A 31 9.58 30.49 13.07
N ARG A 32 9.23 31.17 14.17
CA ARG A 32 8.71 30.54 15.40
C ARG A 32 7.47 29.68 15.16
N THR A 33 6.58 30.14 14.31
CA THR A 33 5.36 29.41 13.92
C THR A 33 5.71 28.10 13.22
N THR A 34 6.72 28.11 12.35
CA THR A 34 7.25 26.93 11.64
C THR A 34 7.88 25.93 12.61
N LEU A 35 8.75 26.40 13.51
CA LEU A 35 9.38 25.52 14.51
C LEU A 35 8.35 24.91 15.47
N ARG A 36 7.43 25.72 16.02
CA ARG A 36 6.36 25.24 16.89
C ARG A 36 5.49 24.21 16.18
N SER A 37 5.08 24.48 14.94
CA SER A 37 4.24 23.59 14.13
C SER A 37 4.92 22.24 13.87
N ARG A 38 6.21 22.24 13.53
CA ARG A 38 7.02 21.02 13.34
C ARG A 38 7.23 20.26 14.66
N HIS A 39 7.62 20.94 15.73
CA HIS A 39 7.85 20.33 17.05
C HIS A 39 6.58 19.77 17.70
N SER A 40 5.44 20.45 17.54
CA SER A 40 4.14 19.98 18.06
C SER A 40 3.46 18.96 17.14
N GLY A 41 4.07 18.63 15.99
CA GLY A 41 3.48 17.69 15.02
C GLY A 41 2.18 18.17 14.37
N ALA A 42 1.85 19.46 14.43
CA ALA A 42 0.59 19.99 13.89
C ALA A 42 0.47 19.80 12.36
N HIS A 43 1.61 19.59 11.69
CA HIS A 43 1.72 19.29 10.27
C HIS A 43 2.35 17.92 10.00
N PHE A 44 2.06 16.88 10.80
CA PHE A 44 2.15 15.54 10.23
C PHE A 44 1.08 15.46 9.13
N SER A 45 1.48 15.10 7.90
CA SER A 45 0.52 14.81 6.84
C SER A 45 -0.55 13.90 7.42
N LEU A 46 -1.83 14.16 7.16
CA LEU A 46 -2.96 13.37 7.66
C LEU A 46 -2.76 11.85 7.46
N ALA A 47 -1.97 11.48 6.44
CA ALA A 47 -1.49 10.13 6.14
C ALA A 47 -0.66 9.44 7.25
N SER A 48 0.03 10.20 8.11
CA SER A 48 0.92 9.69 9.16
C SER A 48 0.24 9.53 10.51
N SER A 49 -0.85 10.28 10.76
CA SER A 49 -1.51 10.37 12.07
C SER A 49 -2.92 9.75 12.11
N ALA A 50 -3.47 9.30 10.98
CA ALA A 50 -4.73 8.58 10.98
C ALA A 50 -4.55 7.21 11.67
N PRO A 51 -5.47 6.79 12.56
CA PRO A 51 -5.40 5.47 13.17
C PRO A 51 -5.40 4.41 12.06
N ARG A 52 -4.31 3.63 12.02
CA ARG A 52 -4.17 2.55 11.05
C ARG A 52 -5.04 1.38 11.53
N HIS A 53 -5.86 0.84 10.64
CA HIS A 53 -6.64 -0.37 10.93
C HIS A 53 -5.76 -1.62 11.05
N LEU A 54 -4.61 -1.62 10.36
CA LEU A 54 -3.61 -2.69 10.43
C LEU A 54 -2.32 -2.12 11.03
N SER A 55 -1.64 -2.93 11.83
CA SER A 55 -0.28 -2.62 12.26
C SER A 55 0.67 -2.61 11.06
N GLU A 56 1.82 -1.96 11.20
CA GLU A 56 2.82 -1.91 10.12
C GLU A 56 3.29 -3.31 9.70
N ALA A 57 3.46 -4.22 10.67
CA ALA A 57 3.80 -5.61 10.40
C ALA A 57 2.69 -6.34 9.60
N GLN A 58 1.42 -6.11 9.94
CA GLN A 58 0.29 -6.69 9.20
C GLN A 58 0.19 -6.13 7.78
N GLU A 59 0.44 -4.84 7.60
CA GLU A 59 0.49 -4.24 6.27
C GLU A 59 1.63 -4.82 5.43
N MET A 60 2.80 -5.05 6.01
CA MET A 60 3.93 -5.68 5.32
C MET A 60 3.63 -7.13 4.92
N GLN A 61 2.96 -7.91 5.77
CA GLN A 61 2.49 -9.26 5.40
C GLN A 61 1.55 -9.23 4.18
N LEU A 62 0.68 -8.21 4.11
CA LEU A 62 -0.21 -8.03 2.97
C LEU A 62 0.57 -7.64 1.71
N VAL A 63 1.58 -6.77 1.82
CA VAL A 63 2.48 -6.41 0.72
C VAL A 63 3.21 -7.63 0.18
N ASP A 64 3.79 -8.46 1.05
CA ASP A 64 4.51 -9.68 0.66
C ASP A 64 3.59 -10.64 -0.07
N LYS A 65 2.36 -10.81 0.40
CA LYS A 65 1.35 -11.63 -0.26
C LYS A 65 1.03 -11.08 -1.65
N ILE A 66 0.75 -9.79 -1.79
CA ILE A 66 0.48 -9.16 -3.09
C ILE A 66 1.66 -9.37 -4.06
N ASN A 67 2.89 -9.18 -3.58
CA ASN A 67 4.10 -9.36 -4.37
C ASN A 67 4.33 -10.82 -4.77
N MET A 68 4.01 -11.78 -3.89
CA MET A 68 4.05 -13.21 -4.20
C MET A 68 3.10 -13.55 -5.36
N PHE A 69 1.86 -13.07 -5.32
CA PHE A 69 0.92 -13.26 -6.43
C PHE A 69 1.46 -12.62 -7.72
N ALA A 70 1.94 -11.37 -7.64
CA ALA A 70 2.48 -10.66 -8.79
C ALA A 70 3.69 -11.39 -9.42
N GLY A 71 4.56 -11.99 -8.58
CA GLY A 71 5.69 -12.81 -9.02
C GLY A 71 5.27 -14.08 -9.78
N ARG A 72 4.11 -14.66 -9.41
CA ARG A 72 3.50 -15.80 -10.13
C ARG A 72 2.73 -15.37 -11.39
N GLY A 73 2.73 -14.09 -11.71
CA GLY A 73 1.95 -13.57 -12.83
C GLY A 73 0.46 -13.48 -12.53
N THR A 74 0.02 -13.49 -11.28
CA THR A 74 -1.38 -13.24 -10.89
C THR A 74 -1.48 -11.90 -10.18
N LEU A 75 -2.46 -11.07 -10.51
CA LEU A 75 -2.67 -9.81 -9.80
C LEU A 75 -3.87 -10.00 -8.87
N LEU A 76 -3.76 -9.52 -7.64
CA LEU A 76 -4.91 -9.46 -6.75
C LEU A 76 -5.73 -8.23 -7.13
N SER A 77 -7.05 -8.40 -7.26
CA SER A 77 -7.95 -7.27 -7.44
C SER A 77 -7.94 -6.39 -6.19
N THR A 78 -8.31 -5.11 -6.35
CA THR A 78 -8.47 -4.20 -5.20
C THR A 78 -9.49 -4.73 -4.19
N GLN A 79 -10.51 -5.45 -4.67
CA GLN A 79 -11.52 -6.10 -3.83
C GLN A 79 -10.91 -7.22 -2.98
N ASN A 80 -10.13 -8.12 -3.59
CA ASN A 80 -9.48 -9.20 -2.88
C ASN A 80 -8.48 -8.68 -1.84
N VAL A 81 -7.75 -7.60 -2.15
CA VAL A 81 -6.85 -6.96 -1.18
C VAL A 81 -7.61 -6.36 0.00
N LYS A 82 -8.79 -5.76 -0.26
CA LYS A 82 -9.66 -5.28 0.82
C LYS A 82 -10.14 -6.44 1.70
N GLU A 83 -10.64 -7.51 1.11
CA GLU A 83 -11.15 -8.68 1.84
C GLU A 83 -10.06 -9.35 2.69
N TYR A 84 -8.84 -9.46 2.17
CA TYR A 84 -7.71 -9.95 2.95
C TYR A 84 -7.39 -9.04 4.14
N ALA A 85 -7.40 -7.72 3.93
CA ALA A 85 -7.15 -6.77 5.00
C ALA A 85 -8.27 -6.79 6.06
N GLU A 86 -9.53 -6.88 5.65
CA GLU A 86 -10.70 -7.04 6.53
C GLU A 86 -10.62 -8.33 7.35
N THR A 87 -10.14 -9.42 6.75
CA THR A 87 -9.90 -10.70 7.44
C THR A 87 -8.82 -10.55 8.52
N ILE A 88 -7.78 -9.75 8.27
CA ILE A 88 -6.68 -9.54 9.23
C ILE A 88 -7.14 -8.63 10.38
N CYS A 89 -7.90 -7.56 10.11
CA CYS A 89 -8.32 -6.60 11.14
C CYS A 89 -9.63 -6.97 11.84
N GLY A 90 -10.39 -7.94 11.33
CA GLY A 90 -11.63 -8.44 11.93
C GLY A 90 -12.82 -7.50 11.83
N HIS A 91 -12.75 -6.46 10.99
CA HIS A 91 -13.85 -5.52 10.76
C HIS A 91 -13.81 -4.99 9.32
N SER A 92 -14.91 -4.39 8.86
CA SER A 92 -14.94 -3.81 7.52
C SER A 92 -14.07 -2.56 7.41
N LEU A 93 -13.41 -2.39 6.26
CA LEU A 93 -12.57 -1.26 5.93
C LEU A 93 -13.33 -0.29 5.02
N GLY A 94 -12.98 1.00 5.11
CA GLY A 94 -13.57 2.03 4.26
C GLY A 94 -13.28 1.80 2.76
N ARG A 95 -14.16 2.32 1.89
CA ARG A 95 -14.03 2.20 0.42
C ARG A 95 -12.67 2.66 -0.12
N ASN A 96 -12.11 3.71 0.46
CA ASN A 96 -10.86 4.32 0.01
C ASN A 96 -9.61 3.69 0.65
N TRP A 97 -9.76 2.74 1.57
CA TRP A 97 -8.64 2.20 2.34
C TRP A 97 -7.56 1.59 1.45
N VAL A 98 -7.95 0.82 0.42
CA VAL A 98 -7.01 0.18 -0.52
C VAL A 98 -6.19 1.23 -1.27
N SER A 99 -6.81 2.33 -1.71
CA SER A 99 -6.10 3.43 -2.39
C SER A 99 -5.05 4.06 -1.47
N THR A 100 -5.41 4.31 -0.22
CA THR A 100 -4.49 4.84 0.79
C THR A 100 -3.37 3.86 1.13
N PHE A 101 -3.69 2.56 1.27
CA PHE A 101 -2.70 1.49 1.47
C PHE A 101 -1.70 1.43 0.32
N VAL A 102 -2.17 1.39 -0.93
CA VAL A 102 -1.32 1.36 -2.12
C VAL A 102 -0.45 2.62 -2.22
N THR A 103 -1.00 3.78 -1.87
CA THR A 103 -0.23 5.04 -1.87
C THR A 103 0.92 4.99 -0.85
N ARG A 104 0.67 4.44 0.35
CA ARG A 104 1.69 4.27 1.39
C ARG A 104 2.77 3.27 0.99
N HIS A 105 2.39 2.17 0.37
CA HIS A 105 3.28 1.07 -0.02
C HIS A 105 3.71 1.11 -1.49
N ARG A 106 3.62 2.28 -2.15
CA ARG A 106 3.89 2.41 -3.59
C ARG A 106 5.32 2.02 -3.98
N ARG A 107 6.28 2.18 -3.05
CA ARG A 107 7.69 1.84 -3.27
C ARG A 107 8.00 0.36 -3.04
N THR A 108 7.18 -0.35 -2.26
CA THR A 108 7.37 -1.74 -1.87
C THR A 108 6.50 -2.71 -2.70
N LEU A 109 5.36 -2.25 -3.20
CA LEU A 109 4.52 -3.00 -4.13
C LEU A 109 5.17 -3.10 -5.50
N VAL A 110 5.25 -4.32 -6.05
CA VAL A 110 5.78 -4.58 -7.40
C VAL A 110 4.97 -3.79 -8.44
N SER A 111 5.67 -3.09 -9.34
CA SER A 111 5.09 -2.14 -10.32
C SER A 111 3.95 -2.71 -11.18
N ARG A 112 3.86 -4.03 -11.32
CA ARG A 112 2.79 -4.72 -12.08
C ARG A 112 1.42 -4.62 -11.42
N TYR A 113 1.36 -4.35 -10.11
CA TYR A 113 0.09 -4.30 -9.38
C TYR A 113 -0.80 -3.10 -9.77
N TRP A 114 -0.22 -1.97 -10.21
CA TRP A 114 -0.99 -0.73 -10.45
C TRP A 114 -0.94 -0.21 -11.89
N LYS A 115 0.01 -0.63 -12.74
CA LYS A 115 0.08 -0.19 -14.14
C LYS A 115 -0.76 -1.08 -15.02
N TYR A 116 -1.89 -0.58 -15.54
CA TYR A 116 -2.57 -0.95 -16.81
C TYR A 116 -2.93 -2.44 -17.09
N GLN A 117 -2.28 -3.41 -16.44
CA GLN A 117 -2.38 -4.83 -16.68
C GLN A 117 -3.64 -5.42 -16.06
N ASP A 118 -4.15 -4.85 -14.97
CA ASP A 118 -5.39 -5.34 -14.34
C ASP A 118 -6.61 -5.05 -15.23
N LYS A 119 -6.67 -3.84 -15.81
CA LYS A 119 -7.67 -3.51 -16.83
C LYS A 119 -7.53 -4.38 -18.07
N GLY A 120 -6.30 -4.54 -18.59
CA GLY A 120 -6.06 -5.40 -19.74
C GLY A 120 -6.39 -6.87 -19.50
N ARG A 121 -6.28 -7.38 -18.27
CA ARG A 121 -6.67 -8.75 -17.89
C ARG A 121 -8.18 -8.90 -17.73
N PHE A 122 -8.82 -7.93 -17.10
CA PHE A 122 -10.27 -7.88 -16.99
C PHE A 122 -10.91 -7.81 -18.38
N ASP A 123 -10.35 -6.99 -19.28
CA ASP A 123 -10.80 -6.86 -20.67
C ASP A 123 -10.45 -8.10 -21.52
N ALA A 124 -9.32 -8.78 -21.26
CA ALA A 124 -8.92 -10.01 -21.95
C ALA A 124 -9.71 -11.26 -21.50
N ALA A 125 -10.35 -11.21 -20.33
CA ALA A 125 -11.36 -12.17 -19.90
C ALA A 125 -12.74 -11.80 -20.49
N SER A 126 -12.78 -11.57 -21.81
CA SER A 126 -14.05 -11.42 -22.52
C SER A 126 -14.87 -12.70 -22.39
N ILE A 127 -16.19 -12.58 -22.50
CA ILE A 127 -17.09 -13.75 -22.47
C ILE A 127 -16.67 -14.76 -23.55
N GLU A 128 -16.32 -14.29 -24.75
CA GLU A 128 -15.85 -15.12 -25.86
C GLU A 128 -14.53 -15.86 -25.56
N SER A 129 -13.60 -15.19 -24.86
CA SER A 129 -12.32 -15.78 -24.40
C SER A 129 -12.56 -16.89 -23.39
N LEU A 130 -13.47 -16.67 -22.44
CA LEU A 130 -13.85 -17.65 -21.43
C LEU A 130 -14.61 -18.84 -22.06
N GLU A 131 -15.57 -18.59 -22.94
CA GLU A 131 -16.30 -19.63 -23.67
C GLU A 131 -15.35 -20.51 -24.50
N SER A 132 -14.40 -19.88 -25.20
CA SER A 132 -13.39 -20.60 -25.97
C SER A 132 -12.49 -21.48 -25.08
N PHE A 133 -12.07 -20.94 -23.93
CA PHE A 133 -11.30 -21.70 -22.95
C PHE A 133 -12.08 -22.91 -22.41
N PHE A 134 -13.34 -22.72 -21.99
CA PHE A 134 -14.17 -23.82 -21.47
C PHE A 134 -14.43 -24.89 -22.53
N LYS A 135 -14.65 -24.48 -23.79
CA LYS A 135 -14.79 -25.42 -24.91
C LYS A 135 -13.54 -26.26 -25.14
N LEU A 136 -12.35 -25.65 -25.05
CA LEU A 136 -11.08 -26.40 -25.12
C LEU A 136 -10.92 -27.36 -23.93
N LEU A 137 -11.33 -26.94 -22.74
CA LEU A 137 -11.30 -27.78 -21.54
C LEU A 137 -12.22 -29.00 -21.69
N GLU A 138 -13.43 -28.81 -22.19
CA GLU A 138 -14.39 -29.89 -22.47
C GLU A 138 -13.82 -30.88 -23.50
N LEU A 139 -13.19 -30.38 -24.57
CA LEU A 139 -12.55 -31.22 -25.58
C LEU A 139 -11.39 -32.02 -24.98
N LEU A 140 -10.57 -31.41 -24.13
CA LEU A 140 -9.46 -32.07 -23.44
C LEU A 140 -9.98 -33.17 -22.50
N ILE A 141 -10.98 -32.88 -21.68
CA ILE A 141 -11.60 -33.86 -20.77
C ILE A 141 -12.21 -35.02 -21.59
N ALA A 142 -12.89 -34.72 -22.70
CA ALA A 142 -13.45 -35.73 -23.59
C ALA A 142 -12.37 -36.57 -24.30
N SER A 143 -11.18 -36.00 -24.54
CA SER A 143 -10.01 -36.70 -25.09
C SER A 143 -9.42 -37.66 -24.05
N ILE A 144 -9.18 -37.18 -22.82
CA ILE A 144 -8.67 -38.00 -21.70
C ILE A 144 -9.63 -39.14 -21.37
N ARG A 145 -10.95 -38.90 -21.42
CA ARG A 145 -11.96 -39.97 -21.20
C ARG A 145 -11.98 -41.02 -22.31
N ARG A 146 -11.65 -40.64 -23.56
CA ARG A 146 -11.58 -41.57 -24.70
C ARG A 146 -10.29 -42.37 -24.74
N HIS A 147 -9.20 -41.79 -24.26
CA HIS A 147 -7.90 -42.44 -24.13
C HIS A 147 -7.46 -42.32 -22.66
N PRO A 148 -8.04 -43.13 -21.77
CA PRO A 148 -7.60 -43.14 -20.38
C PRO A 148 -6.11 -43.45 -20.36
N ILE A 149 -5.36 -42.58 -19.68
CA ILE A 149 -3.93 -42.79 -19.47
C ILE A 149 -3.82 -44.04 -18.62
N GLU A 150 -3.36 -45.15 -19.21
CA GLU A 150 -3.05 -46.36 -18.45
C GLU A 150 -1.91 -46.03 -17.49
N THR A 151 -2.23 -46.01 -16.20
CA THR A 151 -1.28 -45.90 -15.08
C THR A 151 -0.56 -47.20 -14.81
#